data_AF-A0A8S3ZDK2-F1
#
_entry.id   AF-A0A8S3ZDK2-F1
#
_cell.length_a   1.000
_cell.length_b   1.000
_cell.length_c   1.000
_cell.angle_alpha   90.00
_cell.angle_beta   90.00
_cell.angle_gamma   90.00
#
_symmetry.space_group_name_H-M   'P 1'
#
loop_
_entity.id
_entity.type
_entity.pdbx_description
1 polymer ?
#
loop_
_entity_poly.entity_id
_entity_poly.type
_entity_poly.pdbx_seq_one_letter_code
_entity_poly.pdbx_strand_id
1 'polypeptide(L)'
;EVAVKLESAKARHPQLLYESKLYKILAGGVGVPHVRWFGQERDFNVLVMDLLGPSLEDLFNFCSRKFTMKTVLYMLFITFVELEFTHSKNFIHRDIKPDNFLMGTGSHCNKVFIIDFGLAKKYRDSGTRAHIPYREDKSLTGTARYASINAHLGIEQSRRDDMESLGYVFMYFNRGSLPWQGLKAATKKQKYERISEKKMSTPVEVLCK
;
A
#
# COMPACT_ATOMS: atom_id res chain seq x y z
N GLU A 1 23.90 0.80 -7.71
CA GLU A 1 22.87 -0.20 -8.10
C GLU A 1 21.52 0.48 -8.21
N VAL A 2 20.57 -0.09 -8.96
CA VAL A 2 19.22 0.48 -9.19
C VAL A 2 18.17 -0.63 -9.19
N ALA A 3 16.92 -0.29 -8.87
CA ALA A 3 15.78 -1.16 -9.09
C ALA A 3 15.16 -0.88 -10.48
N VAL A 4 14.82 -1.94 -11.21
CA VAL A 4 14.22 -1.84 -12.55
C VAL A 4 12.90 -2.63 -12.56
N LYS A 5 11.78 -1.91 -12.67
CA LYS A 5 10.45 -2.51 -12.82
C LYS A 5 10.12 -2.59 -14.31
N LEU A 6 9.79 -3.80 -14.77
CA LEU A 6 9.43 -4.09 -16.16
C LEU A 6 7.95 -4.43 -16.25
N GLU A 7 7.26 -3.85 -17.22
CA GLU A 7 5.87 -4.17 -17.57
C GLU A 7 5.82 -4.46 -19.06
N SER A 8 5.21 -5.58 -19.48
CA SER A 8 5.05 -5.84 -20.90
C SER A 8 4.23 -4.74 -21.57
N ALA A 9 4.68 -4.24 -22.72
CA ALA A 9 3.93 -3.28 -23.54
C ALA A 9 2.56 -3.84 -24.00
N LYS A 10 2.38 -5.17 -23.94
CA LYS A 10 1.13 -5.89 -24.25
C LYS A 10 0.32 -6.26 -23.00
N ALA A 11 0.68 -5.73 -21.82
CA ALA A 11 -0.05 -6.02 -20.59
C ALA A 11 -1.53 -5.64 -20.72
N ARG A 12 -2.42 -6.54 -20.27
CA ARG A 12 -3.87 -6.33 -20.34
C ARG A 12 -4.35 -5.11 -19.55
N HIS A 13 -3.64 -4.78 -18.47
CA HIS A 13 -3.94 -3.68 -17.56
C HIS A 13 -2.65 -2.91 -17.25
N PRO A 14 -2.16 -2.06 -18.16
CA PRO A 14 -0.90 -1.35 -17.98
C PRO A 14 -1.04 -0.26 -16.91
N GLN A 15 -0.06 -0.18 -16.02
CA GLN A 15 -0.02 0.73 -14.87
C GLN A 15 1.30 1.51 -14.78
N LEU A 16 2.38 1.02 -15.40
CA LEU A 16 3.73 1.55 -15.15
C LEU A 16 3.91 3.01 -15.61
N LEU A 17 3.26 3.41 -16.71
CA LEU A 17 3.24 4.81 -17.16
C LEU A 17 2.49 5.73 -16.18
N TYR A 18 1.40 5.25 -15.59
CA TYR A 18 0.66 6.00 -14.58
C TYR A 18 1.49 6.16 -13.31
N GLU A 19 2.08 5.06 -12.85
CA GLU A 19 2.94 5.01 -11.69
C GLU A 19 4.15 5.96 -11.84
N SER A 20 4.82 5.96 -12.99
CA SER A 20 5.98 6.84 -13.25
C SER A 20 5.62 8.33 -13.22
N LYS A 21 4.45 8.71 -13.74
CA LYS A 21 3.94 10.09 -13.63
C LYS A 21 3.64 10.46 -12.19
N LEU A 22 3.10 9.53 -11.41
CA LEU A 22 2.77 9.79 -10.01
C LEU A 22 4.02 9.97 -9.15
N TYR A 23 5.07 9.17 -9.35
CA TYR A 23 6.37 9.41 -8.71
C TYR A 23 6.92 10.82 -9.00
N LYS A 24 6.75 11.34 -10.22
CA LYS A 24 7.16 12.73 -10.55
C LYS A 24 6.38 13.77 -9.75
N ILE A 25 5.10 13.54 -9.47
CA ILE A 25 4.26 14.43 -8.65
C ILE A 25 4.66 14.36 -7.17
N LEU A 26 5.03 13.16 -6.71
CA LEU A 26 5.43 12.88 -5.33
C LEU A 26 6.91 13.19 -5.06
N ALA A 27 7.69 13.53 -6.09
CA ALA A 27 9.11 13.84 -5.98
C ALA A 27 9.37 14.94 -4.94
N GLY A 28 10.45 14.77 -4.18
CA GLY A 28 10.82 15.63 -3.04
C GLY A 28 10.24 15.18 -1.69
N GLY A 29 9.37 14.16 -1.66
CA GLY A 29 8.97 13.48 -0.42
C GLY A 29 10.13 12.69 0.19
N VAL A 30 10.20 12.65 1.53
CA VAL A 30 11.33 12.02 2.25
C VAL A 30 11.36 10.50 2.06
N GLY A 31 10.20 9.83 2.10
CA GLY A 31 10.04 8.39 1.87
C GLY A 31 9.50 8.06 0.48
N VAL A 32 9.84 8.86 -0.54
CA VAL A 32 9.51 8.55 -1.94
C VAL A 32 10.81 8.28 -2.71
N PRO A 33 10.98 7.09 -3.33
CA PRO A 33 12.20 6.78 -4.07
C PRO A 33 12.35 7.66 -5.31
N HIS A 34 13.58 8.01 -5.66
CA HIS A 34 13.84 8.80 -6.85
C HIS A 34 13.70 7.95 -8.12
N VAL A 35 12.88 8.42 -9.07
CA VAL A 35 12.79 7.84 -10.40
C VAL A 35 13.88 8.43 -11.29
N ARG A 36 14.76 7.57 -11.79
CA ARG A 36 15.89 7.93 -12.64
C ARG A 36 15.48 8.01 -14.10
N TRP A 37 14.67 7.07 -14.56
CA TRP A 37 14.24 6.99 -15.95
C TRP A 37 12.94 6.22 -16.10
N PHE A 38 12.14 6.61 -17.08
CA PHE A 38 11.01 5.84 -17.56
C PHE A 38 10.99 5.90 -19.09
N GLY A 39 10.80 4.75 -19.73
CA GLY A 39 10.67 4.66 -21.18
C GLY A 39 10.33 3.25 -21.63
N GLN A 40 10.44 3.00 -22.93
CA GLN A 40 10.18 1.70 -23.52
C GLN A 40 11.49 1.10 -24.05
N GLU A 41 11.75 -0.15 -23.71
CA GLU A 41 12.86 -0.94 -24.24
C GLU A 41 12.28 -2.23 -24.81
N ARG A 42 12.36 -2.40 -26.14
CA ARG A 42 11.72 -3.51 -26.88
C ARG A 42 10.23 -3.64 -26.52
N ASP A 43 9.82 -4.83 -26.06
CA ASP A 43 8.44 -5.17 -25.70
C ASP A 43 8.07 -4.79 -24.24
N PHE A 44 8.88 -3.96 -23.57
CA PHE A 44 8.66 -3.60 -22.17
C PHE A 44 8.63 -2.08 -21.94
N ASN A 45 7.66 -1.62 -21.16
CA ASN A 45 7.78 -0.38 -20.41
C ASN A 45 8.72 -0.63 -19.23
N VAL A 46 9.62 0.32 -18.98
CA VAL A 46 10.69 0.19 -18.00
C VAL A 46 10.70 1.41 -17.09
N LEU A 47 10.72 1.16 -15.79
CA LEU A 47 10.85 2.18 -14.76
C LEU A 47 12.11 1.90 -13.93
N VAL A 48 13.08 2.81 -13.99
CA VAL A 48 14.34 2.74 -13.25
C VAL A 48 14.25 3.70 -12.07
N MET A 49 14.49 3.20 -10.87
CA MET A 49 14.41 3.96 -9.62
C MET A 49 15.49 3.52 -8.62
N ASP A 50 15.57 4.24 -7.51
CA ASP A 50 16.48 3.90 -6.42
C ASP A 50 16.26 2.47 -5.93
N LEU A 51 17.37 1.76 -5.71
CA LEU A 51 17.36 0.48 -5.04
C LEU A 51 17.22 0.72 -3.54
N LEU A 52 16.14 0.20 -2.97
CA LEU A 52 15.86 0.27 -1.53
C LEU A 52 16.30 -1.02 -0.83
N GLY A 53 16.23 -1.00 0.50
CA GLY A 53 16.48 -2.15 1.37
C GLY A 53 15.26 -3.07 1.46
N PRO A 54 15.24 -3.97 2.47
CA PRO A 54 14.16 -4.93 2.65
C PRO A 54 12.81 -4.25 2.96
N SER A 55 11.72 -4.91 2.58
CA SER A 55 10.37 -4.50 2.98
C SER A 55 10.12 -4.75 4.47
N LEU A 56 9.06 -4.15 5.02
CA LEU A 56 8.65 -4.45 6.39
C LEU A 56 8.19 -5.90 6.55
N GLU A 57 7.68 -6.56 5.49
CA GLU A 57 7.38 -8.00 5.52
C GLU A 57 8.66 -8.83 5.62
N ASP A 58 9.69 -8.49 4.83
CA ASP A 58 10.99 -9.18 4.87
C ASP A 58 11.63 -9.07 6.25
N LEU A 59 11.64 -7.85 6.81
CA LEU A 59 12.14 -7.61 8.16
C LEU A 59 11.32 -8.33 9.22
N PHE A 60 10.00 -8.41 9.04
CA PHE A 60 9.14 -9.14 9.97
C PHE A 60 9.46 -10.63 9.97
N ASN A 61 9.64 -11.21 8.79
CA ASN A 61 10.05 -12.61 8.65
C ASN A 61 11.46 -12.86 9.21
N PHE A 62 12.41 -11.94 8.97
CA PHE A 62 13.75 -11.98 9.57
C PHE A 62 13.69 -12.00 11.11
N CYS A 63 12.79 -11.21 11.71
CA CYS A 63 12.54 -11.21 13.15
C CYS A 63 11.63 -12.36 13.63
N SER A 64 11.56 -13.48 12.88
CA SER A 64 10.71 -14.63 13.21
C SER A 64 9.24 -14.26 13.43
N ARG A 65 8.74 -13.30 12.66
CA ARG A 65 7.37 -12.77 12.69
C ARG A 65 6.98 -12.18 14.04
N LYS A 66 7.94 -11.53 14.71
CA LYS A 66 7.71 -10.87 15.99
C LYS A 66 8.47 -9.55 16.06
N PHE A 67 7.74 -8.46 16.08
CA PHE A 67 8.29 -7.15 16.40
C PHE A 67 8.02 -6.78 17.85
N THR A 68 8.89 -5.96 18.43
CA THR A 68 8.64 -5.34 19.74
C THR A 68 7.65 -4.20 19.58
N MET A 69 6.93 -3.86 20.65
CA MET A 69 6.00 -2.71 20.63
C MET A 69 6.72 -1.40 20.26
N LYS A 70 7.97 -1.22 20.71
CA LYS A 70 8.81 -0.07 20.32
C LYS A 70 9.00 0.01 18.80
N THR A 71 9.34 -1.13 18.17
CA THR A 71 9.52 -1.21 16.71
C THR A 71 8.21 -0.91 15.98
N VAL A 72 7.10 -1.50 16.43
CA VAL A 72 5.77 -1.28 15.85
C VAL A 72 5.37 0.19 15.90
N LEU A 73 5.48 0.84 17.07
CA LEU A 73 5.12 2.25 17.23
C LEU A 73 6.01 3.19 16.39
N TYR A 74 7.32 2.91 16.33
CA TYR A 74 8.24 3.70 15.51
C TYR A 74 7.90 3.60 14.02
N MET A 75 7.68 2.38 13.52
CA MET A 75 7.29 2.14 12.13
C MET A 75 5.91 2.74 11.81
N LEU A 76 4.95 2.66 12.74
CA LEU A 76 3.63 3.27 12.59
C LEU A 76 3.75 4.77 12.40
N PHE A 77 4.54 5.44 13.24
CA PHE A 77 4.74 6.88 13.16
C PHE A 77 5.33 7.28 11.79
N ILE A 78 6.39 6.62 11.33
CA ILE A 78 7.03 6.99 10.06
C ILE A 78 6.10 6.72 8.88
N THR A 79 5.47 5.54 8.83
CA THR A 79 4.55 5.19 7.73
C THR A 79 3.32 6.09 7.69
N PHE A 80 2.82 6.53 8.86
CA PHE A 80 1.75 7.52 8.95
C PHE A 80 2.16 8.84 8.26
N VAL A 81 3.36 9.35 8.55
CA VAL A 81 3.87 10.60 7.98
C VAL A 81 4.00 10.51 6.45
N GLU A 82 4.51 9.40 5.93
CA GLU A 82 4.65 9.21 4.47
C GLU A 82 3.29 9.07 3.76
N LEU A 83 2.31 8.45 4.44
CA LEU A 83 0.95 8.36 3.93
C LEU A 83 0.23 9.71 3.96
N GLU A 84 0.41 10.49 5.02
CA GLU A 84 -0.06 11.87 5.12
C GLU A 84 0.53 12.73 3.99
N PHE A 85 1.83 12.60 3.70
CA PHE A 85 2.46 13.26 2.57
C PHE A 85 1.79 12.89 1.24
N THR A 86 1.53 11.61 0.99
CA THR A 86 0.82 11.13 -0.20
C THR A 86 -0.57 11.78 -0.32
N HIS A 87 -1.31 11.83 0.79
CA HIS A 87 -2.64 12.48 0.86
C HIS A 87 -2.55 13.99 0.64
N SER A 88 -1.50 14.64 1.13
CA SER A 88 -1.26 16.08 0.92
C SER A 88 -1.14 16.43 -0.56
N LYS A 89 -0.57 15.50 -1.36
CA LYS A 89 -0.42 15.58 -2.82
C LYS A 89 -1.69 15.22 -3.61
N ASN A 90 -2.82 15.03 -2.92
CA ASN A 90 -4.15 14.73 -3.46
C ASN A 90 -4.39 13.27 -3.89
N PHE A 91 -3.53 12.34 -3.49
CA PHE A 91 -3.64 10.93 -3.86
C PHE A 91 -3.91 10.05 -2.64
N ILE A 92 -4.60 8.94 -2.87
CA ILE A 92 -4.72 7.80 -1.96
C ILE A 92 -3.98 6.63 -2.58
N HIS A 93 -3.39 5.76 -1.76
CA HIS A 93 -2.53 4.66 -2.22
C HIS A 93 -3.35 3.44 -2.65
N ARG A 94 -4.37 3.06 -1.88
CA ARG A 94 -5.28 1.91 -2.10
C ARG A 94 -4.65 0.52 -2.08
N ASP A 95 -3.37 0.39 -1.69
CA ASP A 95 -2.71 -0.91 -1.51
C ASP A 95 -1.68 -0.87 -0.38
N ILE A 96 -2.15 -0.41 0.78
CA ILE A 96 -1.36 -0.36 2.02
C ILE A 96 -1.13 -1.79 2.53
N LYS A 97 0.12 -2.24 2.49
CA LYS A 97 0.56 -3.57 2.95
C LYS A 97 2.05 -3.55 3.33
N PRO A 98 2.53 -4.46 4.19
CA PRO A 98 3.93 -4.53 4.62
C PRO A 98 4.94 -4.52 3.47
N ASP A 99 4.64 -5.19 2.37
CA ASP A 99 5.51 -5.33 1.20
C ASP A 99 5.76 -3.98 0.49
N ASN A 100 4.87 -3.00 0.63
CA ASN A 100 4.98 -1.69 -0.02
C ASN A 100 5.67 -0.63 0.85
N PHE A 101 6.16 -1.02 2.03
CA PHE A 101 6.96 -0.17 2.90
C PHE A 101 8.37 -0.76 2.99
N LEU A 102 9.36 -0.06 2.44
CA LEU A 102 10.75 -0.53 2.39
C LEU A 102 11.66 0.36 3.21
N MET A 103 12.69 -0.21 3.82
CA MET A 103 13.75 0.59 4.43
C MET A 103 14.66 1.19 3.36
N GLY A 104 15.23 2.36 3.64
CA GLY A 104 16.32 2.88 2.81
C GLY A 104 17.61 2.07 2.95
N THR A 105 18.63 2.46 2.18
CA THR A 105 19.97 1.88 2.24
C THR A 105 20.99 2.94 2.68
N GLY A 106 22.18 2.52 3.12
CA GLY A 106 23.27 3.43 3.51
C GLY A 106 22.83 4.47 4.56
N SER A 107 23.03 5.75 4.28
CA SER A 107 22.64 6.88 5.14
C SER A 107 21.12 7.07 5.32
N HIS A 108 20.30 6.28 4.62
CA HIS A 108 18.84 6.30 4.71
C HIS A 108 18.25 5.04 5.33
N CYS A 109 19.08 4.17 5.94
CA CYS A 109 18.66 2.89 6.51
C CYS A 109 17.61 2.99 7.64
N ASN A 110 17.46 4.17 8.25
CA ASN A 110 16.46 4.45 9.28
C ASN A 110 15.18 5.13 8.73
N LYS A 111 15.06 5.31 7.41
CA LYS A 111 13.88 5.88 6.76
C LYS A 111 13.05 4.78 6.13
N VAL A 112 11.72 4.94 6.17
CA VAL A 112 10.77 4.09 5.46
C VAL A 112 10.36 4.80 4.18
N PHE A 113 10.26 4.03 3.10
CA PHE A 113 9.82 4.47 1.78
C PHE A 113 8.52 3.77 1.41
N ILE A 114 7.59 4.50 0.82
CA ILE A 114 6.37 3.95 0.22
C ILE A 114 6.61 3.71 -1.27
N ILE A 115 6.26 2.52 -1.74
CA ILE A 115 6.38 2.13 -3.15
C ILE A 115 5.06 1.58 -3.71
N ASP A 116 5.06 1.33 -5.03
CA ASP A 116 3.95 0.70 -5.77
C ASP A 116 2.67 1.54 -5.85
N PHE A 117 2.80 2.70 -6.48
CA PHE A 117 1.68 3.60 -6.74
C PHE A 117 0.82 3.19 -7.96
N GLY A 118 0.97 1.98 -8.49
CA GLY A 118 0.22 1.49 -9.65
C GLY A 118 -1.30 1.45 -9.43
N LEU A 119 -1.72 1.29 -8.17
CA LEU A 119 -3.12 1.33 -7.75
C LEU A 119 -3.54 2.67 -7.12
N ALA A 120 -2.66 3.66 -7.02
CA ALA A 120 -3.02 4.93 -6.42
C ALA A 120 -4.11 5.67 -7.23
N LYS A 121 -4.78 6.63 -6.59
CA LYS A 121 -5.84 7.42 -7.25
C LYS A 121 -5.94 8.80 -6.66
N LYS A 122 -6.24 9.80 -7.51
CA LYS A 122 -6.51 11.17 -7.08
C LYS A 122 -7.86 11.23 -6.38
N TYR A 123 -7.92 11.69 -5.11
CA TYR A 123 -9.14 11.76 -4.32
C TYR A 123 -9.76 13.17 -4.25
N ARG A 124 -9.01 14.20 -4.66
CA ARG A 124 -9.52 15.56 -4.79
C ARG A 124 -8.84 16.32 -5.92
N ASP A 125 -9.52 17.32 -6.44
CA ASP A 125 -8.92 18.21 -7.43
C ASP A 125 -7.73 18.99 -6.86
N SER A 126 -6.73 19.26 -7.70
CA SER A 126 -5.51 19.95 -7.26
C SER A 126 -5.71 21.46 -7.10
N GLY A 127 -6.62 22.08 -7.86
CA GLY A 127 -6.91 23.51 -7.78
C GLY A 127 -8.04 23.82 -6.80
N THR A 128 -9.22 23.22 -7.02
CA THR A 128 -10.43 23.51 -6.22
C THR A 128 -10.47 22.78 -4.89
N ARG A 129 -9.61 21.76 -4.71
CA ARG A 129 -9.65 20.81 -3.57
C ARG A 129 -10.98 20.07 -3.43
N ALA A 130 -11.86 20.11 -4.44
CA ALA A 130 -13.12 19.39 -4.44
C ALA A 130 -12.87 17.88 -4.35
N HIS A 131 -13.49 17.23 -3.37
CA HIS A 131 -13.37 15.79 -3.16
C HIS A 131 -14.09 15.00 -4.25
N ILE A 132 -13.60 13.81 -4.59
CA ILE A 132 -14.33 12.89 -5.47
C ILE A 132 -15.72 12.56 -4.89
N PRO A 133 -16.74 12.37 -5.75
CA PRO A 133 -18.06 11.99 -5.28
C PRO A 133 -18.04 10.59 -4.67
N TYR A 134 -18.96 10.35 -3.74
CA TYR A 134 -19.27 9.01 -3.26
C TYR A 134 -19.78 8.13 -4.42
N ARG A 135 -19.30 6.89 -4.49
CA ARG A 135 -19.74 5.88 -5.47
C ARG A 135 -19.68 4.49 -4.84
N GLU A 136 -20.56 3.63 -5.30
CA GLU A 136 -20.62 2.21 -4.94
C GLU A 136 -20.28 1.35 -6.17
N ASP A 137 -20.54 0.04 -6.09
CA ASP A 137 -20.30 -0.93 -7.17
C ASP A 137 -18.86 -0.99 -7.70
N LYS A 138 -17.89 -0.63 -6.85
CA LYS A 138 -16.47 -0.77 -7.15
C LYS A 138 -16.03 -2.21 -6.92
N SER A 139 -15.20 -2.73 -7.81
CA SER A 139 -14.46 -3.96 -7.52
C SER A 139 -13.41 -3.71 -6.43
N LEU A 140 -13.20 -4.71 -5.58
CA LEU A 140 -12.13 -4.66 -4.58
C LEU A 140 -10.79 -4.40 -5.27
N THR A 141 -10.14 -3.30 -4.90
CA THR A 141 -8.82 -2.90 -5.38
C THR A 141 -7.84 -2.99 -4.23
N GLY A 142 -6.66 -3.58 -4.48
CA GLY A 142 -5.62 -3.81 -3.48
C GLY A 142 -5.73 -5.16 -2.78
N THR A 143 -4.94 -5.34 -1.74
CA THR A 143 -4.79 -6.61 -1.02
C THR A 143 -5.91 -6.84 -0.01
N ALA A 144 -6.79 -7.82 -0.27
CA ALA A 144 -7.97 -8.14 0.56
C ALA A 144 -7.70 -8.28 2.07
N ARG A 145 -6.50 -8.76 2.44
CA ARG A 145 -6.09 -8.91 3.85
C ARG A 145 -6.08 -7.57 4.59
N TYR A 146 -5.62 -6.50 3.94
CA TYR A 146 -5.43 -5.18 4.54
C TYR A 146 -6.48 -4.17 4.06
N ALA A 147 -7.25 -4.45 3.01
CA ALA A 147 -8.28 -3.55 2.51
C ALA A 147 -9.33 -3.17 3.58
N SER A 148 -9.82 -1.93 3.58
CA SER A 148 -10.88 -1.46 4.47
C SER A 148 -12.19 -2.23 4.30
N ILE A 149 -13.06 -2.19 5.31
CA ILE A 149 -14.42 -2.76 5.21
C ILE A 149 -15.19 -2.11 4.05
N ASN A 150 -15.10 -0.78 3.90
CA ASN A 150 -15.75 -0.08 2.78
C ASN A 150 -15.26 -0.57 1.41
N ALA A 151 -13.96 -0.86 1.27
CA ALA A 151 -13.41 -1.40 0.03
C ALA A 151 -13.97 -2.81 -0.29
N HIS A 152 -14.22 -3.63 0.73
CA HIS A 152 -14.91 -4.92 0.57
C HIS A 152 -16.38 -4.76 0.18
N LEU A 153 -17.05 -3.72 0.67
CA LEU A 153 -18.43 -3.38 0.32
C LEU A 153 -18.58 -2.69 -1.05
N GLY A 154 -17.48 -2.54 -1.80
CA GLY A 154 -17.50 -1.92 -3.12
C GLY A 154 -17.70 -0.40 -3.11
N ILE A 155 -17.44 0.24 -1.97
CA ILE A 155 -17.50 1.69 -1.84
C ILE A 155 -16.18 2.31 -2.34
N GLU A 156 -16.28 3.43 -3.04
CA GLU A 156 -15.12 4.18 -3.54
C GLU A 156 -14.21 4.62 -2.38
N GLN A 157 -12.95 4.17 -2.45
CA GLN A 157 -11.96 4.45 -1.42
C GLN A 157 -11.60 5.93 -1.36
N SER A 158 -11.30 6.39 -0.16
CA SER A 158 -10.82 7.73 0.19
C SER A 158 -9.69 7.61 1.23
N ARG A 159 -9.25 8.75 1.79
CA ARG A 159 -8.14 8.78 2.76
C ARG A 159 -8.36 7.85 3.95
N ARG A 160 -9.60 7.74 4.44
CA ARG A 160 -9.95 6.89 5.60
C ARG A 160 -9.61 5.41 5.37
N ASP A 161 -9.69 4.96 4.12
CA ASP A 161 -9.49 3.56 3.74
C ASP A 161 -8.01 3.18 3.77
N ASP A 162 -7.12 4.10 3.38
CA ASP A 162 -5.67 3.91 3.58
C ASP A 162 -5.33 3.85 5.08
N MET A 163 -5.95 4.70 5.91
CA MET A 163 -5.70 4.73 7.36
C MET A 163 -6.22 3.47 8.07
N GLU A 164 -7.40 2.98 7.70
CA GLU A 164 -7.93 1.72 8.21
C GLU A 164 -7.01 0.55 7.82
N SER A 165 -6.55 0.55 6.57
CA SER A 165 -5.61 -0.46 6.07
C SER A 165 -4.28 -0.43 6.85
N LEU A 166 -3.77 0.76 7.17
CA LEU A 166 -2.59 0.95 8.02
C LEU A 166 -2.82 0.34 9.42
N GLY A 167 -4.00 0.57 10.01
CA GLY A 167 -4.38 -0.05 11.28
C GLY A 167 -4.29 -1.58 11.23
N TYR A 168 -4.82 -2.22 10.18
CA TYR A 168 -4.70 -3.67 10.00
C TYR A 168 -3.25 -4.13 9.81
N VAL A 169 -2.40 -3.37 9.12
CA VAL A 169 -0.97 -3.67 8.97
C VAL A 169 -0.26 -3.69 10.34
N PHE A 170 -0.51 -2.72 11.21
CA PHE A 170 0.14 -2.67 12.51
C PHE A 170 -0.43 -3.66 13.52
N MET A 171 -1.72 -3.98 13.42
CA MET A 171 -2.28 -5.11 14.16
C MET A 171 -1.74 -6.46 13.70
N TYR A 172 -1.45 -6.60 12.40
CA TYR A 172 -0.75 -7.77 11.87
C TYR A 172 0.66 -7.92 12.48
N PHE A 173 1.44 -6.84 12.57
CA PHE A 173 2.76 -6.89 13.20
C PHE A 173 2.69 -7.19 14.70
N ASN A 174 1.71 -6.63 15.42
CA ASN A 174 1.52 -6.89 16.85
C ASN A 174 1.16 -8.35 17.15
N ARG A 175 0.35 -8.97 16.29
CA ARG A 175 -0.23 -10.31 16.52
C ARG A 175 0.52 -11.45 15.85
N GLY A 176 1.38 -11.18 14.88
CA GLY A 176 1.91 -12.20 13.96
C GLY A 176 0.95 -12.61 12.84
N SER A 177 -0.35 -12.42 13.04
CA SER A 177 -1.42 -12.73 12.08
C SER A 177 -2.73 -12.01 12.40
N LEU A 178 -3.58 -11.85 11.38
CA LEU A 178 -4.93 -11.30 11.48
C LEU A 178 -5.98 -12.43 11.54
N PRO A 179 -7.11 -12.24 12.24
CA PRO A 179 -8.15 -13.26 12.41
C PRO A 179 -8.80 -13.80 11.13
N TRP A 180 -8.64 -13.09 10.02
CA TRP A 180 -9.15 -13.46 8.69
C TRP A 180 -8.07 -14.06 7.77
N GLN A 181 -6.88 -14.39 8.29
CA GLN A 181 -5.88 -15.14 7.54
C GLN A 181 -6.19 -16.64 7.51
N GLY A 182 -5.74 -17.33 6.46
CA GLY A 182 -5.88 -18.79 6.34
C GLY A 182 -7.29 -19.29 5.96
N LEU A 183 -8.27 -18.40 5.76
CA LEU A 183 -9.61 -18.78 5.33
C LEU A 183 -9.57 -19.46 3.95
N LYS A 184 -10.01 -20.72 3.91
CA LYS A 184 -10.15 -21.51 2.68
C LYS A 184 -11.43 -21.10 1.95
N ALA A 185 -11.43 -21.15 0.63
CA ALA A 185 -12.60 -20.94 -0.23
C ALA A 185 -12.33 -21.56 -1.61
N ALA A 186 -13.38 -21.91 -2.37
CA ALA A 186 -13.22 -22.51 -3.69
C ALA A 186 -12.85 -21.47 -4.76
N THR A 187 -13.34 -20.23 -4.62
CA THR A 187 -13.06 -19.15 -5.57
C THR A 187 -12.48 -17.91 -4.88
N LYS A 188 -11.83 -17.04 -5.66
CA LYS A 188 -11.34 -15.74 -5.15
C LYS A 188 -12.47 -14.87 -4.60
N LYS A 189 -13.63 -14.86 -5.26
CA LYS A 189 -14.82 -14.11 -4.83
C LYS A 189 -15.29 -14.57 -3.45
N GLN A 190 -15.49 -15.88 -3.28
CA GLN A 190 -15.85 -16.46 -1.98
C GLN A 190 -14.79 -16.21 -0.91
N LYS A 191 -13.51 -16.20 -1.27
CA LYS A 191 -12.44 -15.87 -0.33
C LYS A 191 -12.56 -14.43 0.17
N TYR A 192 -12.87 -13.49 -0.72
CA TYR A 192 -13.03 -12.08 -0.36
C TYR A 192 -14.28 -11.87 0.50
N GLU A 193 -15.39 -12.53 0.16
CA GLU A 193 -16.62 -12.54 0.98
C GLU A 193 -16.33 -13.03 2.40
N ARG A 194 -15.67 -14.18 2.56
CA ARG A 194 -15.29 -14.73 3.88
C ARG A 194 -14.37 -13.80 4.67
N ILE A 195 -13.41 -13.14 4.01
CA ILE A 195 -12.54 -12.15 4.66
C ILE A 195 -13.37 -10.95 5.13
N SER A 196 -14.26 -10.44 4.27
CA SER A 196 -15.15 -9.31 4.59
C SER A 196 -16.03 -9.62 5.79
N GLU A 197 -16.75 -10.74 5.76
CA GLU A 197 -17.60 -11.21 6.87
C GLU A 197 -16.79 -11.34 8.17
N LYS A 198 -15.59 -11.92 8.09
CA LYS A 198 -14.73 -12.09 9.28
C LYS A 198 -14.22 -10.75 9.81
N LYS A 199 -13.93 -9.77 8.96
CA LYS A 199 -13.56 -8.40 9.37
C LYS A 199 -14.71 -7.71 10.10
N MET A 200 -15.90 -7.70 9.49
CA MET A 200 -17.09 -7.04 10.06
C MET A 200 -17.54 -7.69 11.38
N SER A 201 -17.35 -9.01 11.53
CA SER A 201 -17.71 -9.75 12.74
C SER A 201 -16.62 -9.79 13.82
N THR A 202 -15.44 -9.18 13.59
CA THR A 202 -14.37 -9.12 14.59
C THR A 202 -14.38 -7.75 15.26
N PRO A 203 -14.81 -7.64 16.53
CA PRO A 203 -14.77 -6.38 17.27
C PRO A 203 -13.34 -5.86 17.42
N VAL A 204 -13.19 -4.54 17.53
CA VAL A 204 -11.88 -3.89 17.64
C VAL A 204 -11.17 -4.35 18.92
N GLU A 205 -11.90 -4.57 20.02
CA GLU A 205 -11.36 -5.06 21.28
C GLU A 205 -10.81 -6.49 21.15
N VAL A 206 -11.37 -7.30 20.25
CA VAL A 206 -10.86 -8.64 19.95
C VAL A 206 -9.64 -8.56 19.05
N LEU A 207 -9.66 -7.65 18.06
CA LEU A 207 -8.53 -7.42 17.16
C LEU A 207 -7.31 -6.91 17.95
N CYS A 208 -7.51 -6.02 18.91
CA CYS A 208 -6.45 -5.34 19.67
C CYS A 208 -5.91 -6.10 20.89
N LYS A 209 -6.40 -7.31 21.18
CA LYS A 209 -5.86 -8.21 22.22
C LYS A 209 -4.62 -8.95 21.75
#